data_AF-A0A3B9J9A3-F1
#
_entry.id   AF-A0A3B9J9A3-F1
#
_cell.length_a   1.000
_cell.length_b   1.000
_cell.length_c   1.000
_cell.angle_alpha   90.00
_cell.angle_beta   90.00
_cell.angle_gamma   90.00
#
_symmetry.space_group_name_H-M   'P 1'
#
loop_
_entity.id
_entity.type
_entity.pdbx_description
1 polymer ?
#
loop_
_entity_poly.entity_id
_entity_poly.type
_entity_poly.pdbx_seq_one_letter_code
_entity_poly.pdbx_strand_id
1 'polypeptide(L)'
;MKTSRKILILAIIVLLVGLGVFCLGLVLDPFSLPFQDYEQMPPAMQQTYETRAARMQIVRLSGCGMAVLALLTIPAAWLLGRRWTQG
;
A
#
# COMPACT_ATOMS: atom_id res chain seq x y z
N MET A 1 6.80 27.16 -11.17
CA MET A 1 7.63 26.34 -10.24
C MET A 1 6.92 25.83 -8.97
N LYS A 2 6.09 26.61 -8.26
CA LYS A 2 5.50 26.17 -6.96
C LYS A 2 4.56 24.96 -7.06
N THR A 3 3.80 24.81 -8.15
CA THR A 3 2.77 23.76 -8.28
C THR A 3 3.36 22.37 -8.47
N SER A 4 4.34 22.20 -9.36
CA SER A 4 4.99 20.89 -9.61
C SER A 4 5.72 20.35 -8.38
N ARG A 5 6.31 21.23 -7.57
CA ARG A 5 6.96 20.86 -6.31
C ARG A 5 5.96 20.36 -5.27
N LYS A 6 4.78 20.98 -5.19
CA LYS A 6 3.69 20.52 -4.30
C LYS A 6 3.17 19.15 -4.72
N ILE A 7 3.01 18.91 -6.03
CA ILE A 7 2.57 17.62 -6.58
C ILE A 7 3.60 16.52 -6.25
N LEU A 8 4.90 16.80 -6.40
CA LEU A 8 5.95 15.85 -6.04
C LEU A 8 5.91 15.49 -4.54
N ILE A 9 5.78 16.49 -3.67
CA ILE A 9 5.69 16.28 -2.21
C ILE A 9 4.46 15.44 -1.88
N LEU A 10 3.30 15.76 -2.48
CA LEU A 10 2.07 15.00 -2.29
C LEU A 10 2.24 13.54 -2.73
N ALA A 11 2.85 13.29 -3.88
CA ALA A 11 3.09 11.94 -4.38
C ALA A 11 4.01 11.13 -3.45
N ILE A 12 5.05 11.75 -2.89
CA ILE A 12 5.93 11.10 -1.90
C ILE A 12 5.15 10.75 -0.62
N ILE A 13 4.29 11.64 -0.14
CA ILE A 13 3.45 11.37 1.04
C ILE A 13 2.52 10.18 0.75
N VAL A 14 1.86 10.17 -0.41
CA VAL A 14 0.98 9.06 -0.82
C VAL A 14 1.76 7.75 -0.92
N LEU A 15 3.00 7.79 -1.41
CA LEU A 15 3.88 6.62 -1.46
C LEU A 15 4.15 6.06 -0.05
N LEU A 16 4.53 6.93 0.89
CA LEU A 16 4.82 6.54 2.28
C LEU A 16 3.57 5.97 2.97
N VAL A 17 2.41 6.60 2.76
CA VAL A 17 1.13 6.10 3.29
C VAL A 17 0.78 4.75 2.67
N GLY A 18 0.91 4.58 1.36
CA GLY A 18 0.67 3.32 0.67
C GLY A 18 1.57 2.19 1.17
N LEU A 19 2.87 2.45 1.34
CA LEU A 19 3.82 1.52 1.93
C LEU A 19 3.46 1.18 3.38
N GLY A 20 3.09 2.18 4.20
CA GLY A 20 2.68 1.96 5.58
C GLY A 20 1.45 1.06 5.69
N VAL A 21 0.43 1.30 4.86
CA VAL A 21 -0.79 0.47 4.77
C VAL A 21 -0.46 -0.95 4.30
N PHE A 22 0.42 -1.09 3.32
CA PHE A 22 0.88 -2.40 2.84
C PHE A 22 1.60 -3.20 3.93
N CYS A 23 2.56 -2.57 4.63
CA CYS A 23 3.28 -3.19 5.75
C CYS A 23 2.34 -3.57 6.90
N LEU A 24 1.38 -2.72 7.24
CA LEU A 24 0.39 -3.00 8.27
C LEU A 24 -0.47 -4.22 7.89
N GLY A 25 -0.90 -4.30 6.63
CA GLY A 25 -1.63 -5.44 6.12
C GLY A 25 -0.80 -6.73 6.13
N LEU A 26 0.52 -6.67 5.99
CA LEU A 26 1.42 -7.83 6.13
C LEU A 26 1.57 -8.29 7.58
N VAL A 27 1.81 -7.36 8.50
CA VAL A 27 2.07 -7.67 9.92
C VAL A 27 0.81 -8.19 10.61
N LEU A 28 -0.36 -7.67 10.23
CA LEU A 28 -1.63 -8.07 10.80
C LEU A 28 -2.31 -9.22 10.04
N ASP A 29 -1.70 -9.71 8.96
CA ASP A 29 -2.18 -10.87 8.21
C ASP A 29 -2.08 -12.10 9.12
N PRO A 30 -3.19 -12.74 9.50
CA PRO A 30 -3.16 -13.91 10.35
C PRO A 30 -2.42 -15.11 9.73
N PHE A 31 -2.20 -15.12 8.40
CA PHE A 31 -1.39 -16.14 7.71
C PHE A 31 0.05 -15.70 7.43
N SER A 32 0.49 -14.52 7.91
CA SER A 32 1.89 -14.10 7.78
C SER A 32 2.87 -15.01 8.53
N LEU A 33 2.39 -15.68 9.59
CA LEU A 33 3.12 -16.68 10.34
C LEU A 33 2.33 -17.99 10.27
N PRO A 34 2.92 -19.11 9.79
CA PRO A 34 2.23 -20.39 9.77
C PRO A 34 1.99 -20.85 11.21
N PHE A 35 0.73 -20.81 11.65
CA PHE A 35 0.30 -21.43 12.90
C PHE A 35 0.10 -22.92 12.66
N GLN A 36 0.86 -23.76 13.38
CA GLN A 36 0.77 -25.23 13.27
C GLN A 36 -0.62 -25.78 13.65
N ASP A 37 -1.43 -25.00 14.36
CA ASP A 37 -2.71 -25.45 14.93
C ASP A 37 -3.95 -25.02 14.12
N TYR A 38 -3.79 -24.35 12.97
CA TYR A 38 -4.94 -23.88 12.17
C TYR A 38 -5.90 -25.04 11.78
N GLU A 39 -5.32 -26.16 11.34
CA GLU A 39 -6.05 -27.39 10.97
C GLU A 39 -6.80 -28.00 12.16
N GLN A 40 -6.37 -27.73 13.39
CA GLN A 40 -6.95 -28.28 14.62
C GLN A 40 -8.00 -27.35 15.25
N MET A 41 -8.17 -26.13 14.72
CA MET A 41 -9.14 -25.17 15.24
C MET A 41 -10.59 -25.55 14.90
N PRO A 42 -11.56 -25.16 15.75
CA PRO A 42 -12.97 -25.29 15.42
C PRO A 42 -13.32 -24.55 14.11
N PRO A 43 -14.28 -25.05 13.30
CA PRO A 43 -14.62 -24.47 12.00
C PRO A 43 -15.08 -23.00 12.10
N ALA A 44 -15.73 -22.61 13.20
CA ALA A 44 -16.12 -21.21 13.43
C ALA A 44 -14.91 -20.26 13.61
N MET A 45 -13.81 -20.73 14.21
CA MET A 45 -12.59 -19.94 14.34
C MET A 45 -11.82 -19.87 13.02
N GLN A 46 -11.78 -20.96 12.26
CA GLN A 46 -11.17 -20.99 10.92
C GLN A 46 -11.85 -19.97 9.99
N GLN A 47 -13.18 -19.95 9.94
CA GLN A 47 -13.93 -18.96 9.15
C GLN A 47 -13.62 -17.51 9.57
N THR A 48 -13.46 -17.27 10.88
CA THR A 48 -13.08 -15.95 11.40
C THR A 48 -11.67 -15.56 10.96
N TYR A 49 -10.73 -16.53 10.97
CA TYR A 49 -9.37 -16.37 10.49
C TYR A 49 -9.32 -16.04 9.00
N GLU A 50 -10.00 -16.81 8.16
CA GLU A 50 -10.09 -16.58 6.71
C GLU A 50 -10.73 -15.23 6.39
N THR A 51 -11.79 -14.86 7.11
CA THR A 51 -12.44 -13.54 6.94
C THR A 51 -11.47 -12.41 7.28
N ARG A 52 -10.68 -12.57 8.35
CA ARG A 52 -9.67 -11.57 8.75
C ARG A 52 -8.52 -11.51 7.75
N ALA A 53 -8.07 -12.66 7.26
CA ALA A 53 -7.06 -12.76 6.21
C ALA A 53 -7.49 -12.06 4.92
N ALA A 54 -8.71 -12.34 4.44
CA ALA A 54 -9.26 -11.70 3.25
C ALA A 54 -9.34 -10.18 3.40
N ARG A 55 -9.72 -9.68 4.59
CA ARG A 55 -9.69 -8.24 4.89
C ARG A 55 -8.27 -7.68 4.83
N MET A 56 -7.29 -8.36 5.43
CA MET A 56 -5.89 -7.90 5.39
C MET A 56 -5.31 -7.96 3.99
N GLN A 57 -5.72 -8.92 3.16
CA GLN A 57 -5.34 -8.99 1.75
C GLN A 57 -5.87 -7.77 0.97
N ILE A 58 -7.11 -7.32 1.23
CA ILE A 58 -7.65 -6.08 0.64
C ILE A 58 -6.86 -4.86 1.09
N VAL A 59 -6.49 -4.78 2.38
CA VAL A 59 -5.66 -3.69 2.92
C VAL A 59 -4.28 -3.68 2.23
N ARG A 60 -3.65 -4.84 2.05
CA ARG A 60 -2.38 -4.97 1.31
C ARG A 60 -2.53 -4.51 -0.14
N LEU A 61 -3.56 -4.95 -0.84
CA LEU A 61 -3.79 -4.58 -2.24
C LEU A 61 -4.04 -3.08 -2.40
N SER A 62 -4.81 -2.47 -1.50
CA SER A 62 -5.05 -1.02 -1.53
C SER A 62 -3.78 -0.21 -1.22
N GLY A 63 -2.98 -0.63 -0.23
CA GLY A 63 -1.67 -0.03 0.04
C GLY A 63 -0.71 -0.14 -1.15
N CYS A 64 -0.67 -1.30 -1.80
CA CYS A 64 0.14 -1.53 -3.00
C CYS A 64 -0.34 -0.66 -4.17
N GLY A 65 -1.64 -0.57 -4.42
CA GLY A 65 -2.23 0.28 -5.46
C GLY A 65 -1.88 1.76 -5.26
N MET A 66 -1.96 2.27 -4.03
CA MET A 66 -1.55 3.63 -3.71
C MET A 66 -0.04 3.86 -3.93
N ALA A 67 0.80 2.92 -3.54
CA ALA A 67 2.25 3.01 -3.75
C ALA A 67 2.61 3.02 -5.25
N VAL A 68 1.96 2.19 -6.07
CA VAL A 68 2.19 2.15 -7.52
C VAL A 68 1.73 3.45 -8.20
N LEU A 69 0.54 3.97 -7.85
CA LEU A 69 0.05 5.26 -8.35
C LEU A 69 1.01 6.40 -8.00
N ALA A 70 1.55 6.41 -6.78
CA ALA A 70 2.55 7.38 -6.36
C ALA A 70 3.85 7.24 -7.17
N LEU A 71 4.34 6.02 -7.38
CA LEU A 71 5.54 5.75 -8.18
C LEU A 71 5.42 6.22 -9.63
N LEU A 72 4.23 6.13 -10.24
CA LEU A 72 3.98 6.62 -11.60
C LEU A 72 3.86 8.14 -11.66
N THR A 73 3.31 8.78 -10.62
CA THR A 73 3.10 10.23 -10.58
C THR A 73 4.37 11.03 -10.26
N ILE A 74 5.32 10.46 -9.50
CA ILE A 74 6.62 11.09 -9.20
C ILE A 74 7.43 11.47 -10.47
N PRO A 75 7.73 10.55 -11.40
CA PRO A 75 8.48 10.87 -12.62
C PRO A 75 7.71 11.79 -13.56
N ALA A 76 6.38 11.65 -13.64
CA ALA A 76 5.53 12.55 -14.43
C ALA A 76 5.57 14.00 -13.89
N ALA A 77 5.44 14.17 -12.57
CA ALA A 77 5.54 15.48 -11.92
C ALA A 77 6.93 16.11 -12.09
N TRP A 78 7.98 15.29 -12.10
CA TRP A 78 9.34 15.74 -12.30
C TRP A 78 9.65 16.14 -13.76
N LEU A 79 9.18 15.35 -14.73
CA LEU A 79 9.31 15.65 -16.17
C LEU A 79 8.57 16.94 -16.54
N LEU A 80 7.35 17.12 -16.02
CA LEU A 80 6.58 18.36 -16.18
C LEU A 80 7.29 19.55 -15.51
N GLY A 81 7.96 19.34 -14.37
CA GLY A 81 8.77 20.38 -13.74
C GLY A 81 9.94 20.85 -14.61
N ARG A 82 10.62 19.93 -15.32
CA ARG A 82 11.78 20.23 -16.18
C ARG A 82 11.43 20.93 -17.49
N ARG A 83 10.31 20.58 -18.13
CA ARG A 83 9.92 21.18 -19.43
C ARG A 83 9.68 22.69 -19.35
N TRP A 84 9.32 23.21 -18.19
CA TRP A 84 9.02 24.63 -17.98
C TRP A 84 10.23 25.46 -17.48
N THR A 85 11.41 24.86 -17.35
CA THR A 85 12.65 25.57 -16.97
C THR A 85 13.61 25.82 -18.14
N GLN A 86 13.28 25.35 -19.35
CA GLN A 86 14.12 25.48 -20.55
C GLN A 86 13.50 26.35 -21.66
N GLY A 87 12.40 27.05 -21.38
CA GLY A 87 11.82 28.08 -22.25
C GLY A 87 11.79 29.40 -21.52
#